data_AF-A0A8H5NP77-F1
#
_entry.id   AF-A0A8H5NP77-F1
#
_cell.length_a   1.000
_cell.length_b   1.000
_cell.length_c   1.000
_cell.angle_alpha   90.00
_cell.angle_beta   90.00
_cell.angle_gamma   90.00
#
_symmetry.space_group_name_H-M   'P 1'
#
loop_
_entity.id
_entity.type
_entity.pdbx_description
1 polymer ?
#
loop_
_entity_poly.entity_id
_entity_poly.type
_entity_poly.pdbx_seq_one_letter_code
_entity_poly.pdbx_strand_id
1 'polypeptide(L)' 'MPQEVADIKKFIEICRRKDASSARIKKSQKTNNIKFKVRCQKHLYTLVLKDTDKAEKLKQSLPPNLQLTDVSKKAKKSN' A
#
# COMPACT_ATOMS: atom_id res chain seq x y z
N MET A 1 -2.41 13.17 7.33
CA MET A 1 -3.64 12.53 7.86
C MET A 1 -3.96 11.26 7.08
N PRO A 2 -4.42 10.18 7.73
CA PRO A 2 -4.83 8.96 7.04
C PRO A 2 -6.13 9.16 6.26
N GLN A 3 -6.20 8.59 5.06
CA GLN A 3 -7.40 8.57 4.22
C GLN A 3 -7.57 7.18 3.60
N GLU A 4 -8.81 6.69 3.55
CA GLU A 4 -9.13 5.42 2.89
C GLU A 4 -9.58 5.69 1.44
N VAL A 5 -9.17 4.80 0.54
CA VAL A 5 -9.55 4.80 -0.87
C VAL A 5 -10.19 3.46 -1.17
N ALA A 6 -11.44 3.46 -1.61
CA ALA A 6 -12.18 2.24 -1.92
C ALA A 6 -11.93 1.74 -3.37
N ASP A 7 -11.72 2.66 -4.32
CA ASP A 7 -11.53 2.32 -5.72
C ASP A 7 -10.06 2.07 -6.07
N ILE A 8 -9.81 0.93 -6.72
CA ILE A 8 -8.49 0.50 -7.19
C ILE A 8 -7.95 1.46 -8.26
N LYS A 9 -8.79 1.95 -9.17
CA LYS A 9 -8.33 2.85 -10.26
C LYS A 9 -7.77 4.15 -9.68
N LYS A 10 -8.54 4.78 -8.79
CA LYS A 10 -8.12 5.96 -8.04
C LYS A 10 -6.85 5.72 -7.22
N PHE A 11 -6.69 4.52 -6.64
CA PHE A 11 -5.47 4.18 -5.90
C PHE A 11 -4.23 4.13 -6.82
N ILE A 12 -4.34 3.54 -8.01
CA ILE A 12 -3.24 3.50 -9.00
C ILE A 12 -2.87 4.90 -9.47
N GLU A 13 -3.86 5.77 -9.73
CA GLU A 13 -3.62 7.17 -10.07
C GLU A 13 -2.84 7.88 -8.98
N ILE A 14 -3.19 7.65 -7.70
CA ILE A 14 -2.47 8.23 -6.56
C ILE A 14 -1.01 7.76 -6.54
N CYS A 15 -0.75 6.48 -6.79
CA CYS A 15 0.61 5.94 -6.82
C CYS A 15 1.47 6.51 -7.93
N ARG A 16 0.88 7.01 -9.03
CA ARG A 16 1.60 7.63 -10.15
C ARG A 16 1.88 9.12 -9.97
N ARG A 17 1.32 9.76 -8.94
CA ARG A 17 1.55 11.19 -8.68
C ARG A 17 2.99 11.45 -8.22
N LYS A 18 3.51 12.63 -8.54
CA LYS A 18 4.86 13.08 -8.16
C LYS A 18 5.07 13.20 -6.65
N ASP A 19 4.00 13.36 -5.87
CA ASP A 19 4.06 13.50 -4.42
C ASP A 19 4.04 12.17 -3.66
N ALA A 20 3.83 11.04 -4.36
CA ALA A 20 3.90 9.71 -3.77
C ALA A 20 5.37 9.30 -3.57
N SER A 21 5.76 9.04 -2.32
CA SER A 21 7.15 8.78 -1.94
C SER A 21 7.44 7.31 -1.64
N SER A 22 6.51 6.62 -0.96
CA SER A 22 6.70 5.22 -0.58
C SER A 22 5.36 4.52 -0.46
N ALA A 23 5.35 3.22 -0.71
CA ALA A 23 4.20 2.37 -0.49
C ALA A 23 4.56 1.22 0.46
N ARG A 24 3.67 0.96 1.41
CA ARG A 24 3.79 -0.12 2.39
C ARG A 24 2.66 -1.11 2.19
N ILE A 25 3.00 -2.39 2.07
CA ILE A 25 2.03 -3.47 1.95
C ILE A 25 1.95 -4.17 3.30
N LYS A 26 0.77 -4.17 3.91
CA LYS A 26 0.54 -4.82 5.21
C LYS A 26 -0.48 -5.94 5.04
N LYS A 27 -0.02 -7.20 5.12
CA LYS A 27 -0.89 -8.36 5.27
C LYS A 27 -1.30 -8.51 6.75
N SER A 28 -2.60 -8.56 7.04
CA SER A 28 -3.18 -8.71 8.39
C SER A 28 -3.60 -10.15 8.63
N GLN A 29 -2.91 -10.86 9.52
CA GLN A 29 -3.22 -12.27 9.83
C GLN A 29 -4.58 -12.46 10.50
N LYS A 30 -5.05 -11.48 11.30
CA LYS A 30 -6.31 -11.61 12.05
C LYS A 30 -7.56 -11.49 11.18
N THR A 31 -7.47 -10.69 10.13
CA THR A 31 -8.64 -10.32 9.31
C THR A 31 -8.49 -10.75 7.85
N ASN A 32 -7.39 -11.41 7.50
CA ASN A 32 -6.98 -11.71 6.12
C ASN A 32 -6.99 -10.50 5.17
N ASN A 33 -6.97 -9.28 5.70
CA ASN A 33 -6.97 -8.07 4.90
C ASN A 33 -5.54 -7.71 4.49
N ILE A 34 -5.37 -7.31 3.24
CA ILE A 34 -4.16 -6.75 2.68
C ILE A 34 -4.38 -5.25 2.55
N LYS A 35 -3.56 -4.45 3.23
CA LYS A 35 -3.63 -2.99 3.18
C LYS A 35 -2.46 -2.46 2.37
N PHE A 36 -2.76 -1.78 1.26
CA PHE A 36 -1.81 -1.00 0.48
C PHE A 36 -1.81 0.42 1.00
N LYS A 37 -0.69 0.89 1.54
CA LYS A 37 -0.57 2.21 2.16
C LYS A 37 0.44 3.04 1.40
N VAL A 38 -0.01 3.99 0.60
CA VAL A 38 0.89 4.93 -0.10
C VAL A 38 1.02 6.22 0.70
N ARG A 39 2.26 6.64 0.92
CA ARG A 39 2.58 7.91 1.55
C ARG A 39 2.73 8.96 0.48
N CYS A 40 1.90 9.99 0.57
CA CYS A 40 2.06 11.25 -0.15
C CYS A 40 2.56 12.34 0.82
N GLN A 41 2.75 13.56 0.33
CA GLN A 41 3.16 14.69 1.17
C GLN A 41 2.21 14.91 2.35
N LYS A 42 0.92 15.13 2.06
CA LYS A 42 -0.12 15.46 3.06
C LYS A 42 -0.84 14.24 3.65
N HIS A 43 -1.12 13.24 2.82
CA HIS A 43 -2.00 12.13 3.17
C HIS A 43 -1.29 10.77 3.09
N LEU A 44 -1.77 9.85 3.94
CA LEU A 44 -1.46 8.43 3.81
C LEU A 44 -2.73 7.76 3.26
N TYR A 45 -2.71 7.39 1.98
CA TYR A 45 -3.84 6.72 1.36
C TYR A 45 -3.73 5.22 1.60
N THR A 46 -4.83 4.63 2.06
CA THR A 46 -4.93 3.19 2.32
C THR A 46 -6.01 2.59 1.44
N LEU A 47 -5.65 1.56 0.67
CA LEU A 47 -6.60 0.66 0.01
C LEU A 47 -6.61 -0.67 0.77
N VAL A 48 -7.80 -1.19 1.06
CA VAL A 48 -7.98 -2.48 1.75
C VAL A 48 -8.54 -3.49 0.76
N LEU A 49 -7.83 -4.60 0.57
CA LEU A 49 -8.25 -5.73 -0.26
C LEU A 49 -8.33 -7.00 0.61
N LYS A 50 -9.28 -7.88 0.29
CA LYS A 50 -9.42 -9.20 0.91
C LYS A 50 -8.84 -10.32 0.04
N ASP A 51 -8.84 -10.09 -1.27
CA ASP A 51 -8.45 -11.03 -2.31
C ASP A 51 -6.92 -10.97 -2.53
N THR A 52 -6.24 -12.10 -2.34
CA THR A 52 -4.79 -12.23 -2.48
C THR A 52 -4.34 -12.06 -3.93
N ASP A 53 -5.06 -12.67 -4.88
CA ASP A 53 -4.66 -12.69 -6.28
C ASP A 53 -4.77 -11.29 -6.89
N LYS A 54 -5.83 -10.55 -6.52
CA LYS A 54 -5.96 -9.13 -6.91
C LYS A 54 -4.88 -8.26 -6.26
N ALA A 55 -4.49 -8.57 -5.03
CA ALA A 55 -3.42 -7.85 -4.35
C ALA A 55 -2.06 -8.08 -5.02
N GLU A 56 -1.73 -9.32 -5.42
CA GLU A 56 -0.50 -9.61 -6.16
C GLU A 56 -0.48 -8.88 -7.53
N LYS A 57 -1.59 -8.89 -8.27
CA LYS A 57 -1.73 -8.13 -9.54
C LYS A 57 -1.60 -6.62 -9.33
N LEU A 58 -2.20 -6.09 -8.27
CA LEU A 58 -2.08 -4.67 -7.94
C LEU A 58 -0.63 -4.31 -7.61
N LYS A 59 0.08 -5.15 -6.84
CA LYS A 59 1.49 -4.95 -6.52
C LYS A 59 2.36 -4.84 -7.78
N GLN A 60 2.09 -5.66 -8.81
CA GLN A 60 2.77 -5.59 -10.11
C GLN A 60 2.41 -4.33 -10.91
N SER A 61 1.22 -3.78 -10.72
CA SER A 61 0.75 -2.57 -11.43
C SER A 61 1.29 -1.26 -10.84
N LEU A 62 1.96 -1.33 -9.69
CA LEU A 62 2.54 -0.16 -9.05
C LEU A 62 3.77 0.34 -9.82
N PRO A 63 4.00 1.66 -9.86
CA PRO A 63 5.15 2.21 -10.57
C PRO A 63 6.46 1.73 -9.92
N PRO A 64 7.46 1.30 -10.72
CA PRO A 64 8.71 0.72 -10.23
C PRO A 64 9.57 1.73 -9.44
N ASN A 65 9.39 3.02 -9.70
CA ASN A 65 10.10 4.10 -8.98
C ASN A 65 9.59 4.28 -7.54
N LEU A 66 8.45 3.69 -7.18
CA LEU A 66 7.87 3.83 -5.84
C LEU A 66 8.52 2.82 -4.90
N GLN A 67 9.10 3.30 -3.80
CA GLN A 67 9.74 2.43 -2.82
C GLN A 67 8.69 1.54 -2.12
N LEU A 68 8.72 0.24 -2.41
CA LEU A 68 7.81 -0.75 -1.83
C LEU A 68 8.45 -1.41 -0.60
N THR A 69 7.75 -1.35 0.53
CA THR A 69 8.13 -2.06 1.75
C THR A 69 7.04 -3.03 2.19
N ASP A 70 7.36 -4.31 2.25
CA ASP A 70 6.47 -5.34 2.79
C ASP A 70 6.57 -5.38 4.32
N VAL A 71 5.49 -5.02 5.01
CA VAL A 71 5.40 -4.98 6.48
C VAL A 71 4.81 -6.31 6.97
N SER A 72 5.61 -7.36 6.86
CA SER A 72 5.38 -8.61 7.61
C SER A 72 5.88 -8.44 9.05
N LYS A 73 5.35 -9.21 10.01
CA LYS A 73 5.63 -9.04 11.45
C LYS A 73 7.06 -9.45 11.90
N LYS A 74 8.04 -9.63 11.01
CA LYS A 74 9.46 -9.91 11.37
C LYS A 74 10.34 -8.77 10.82
N ALA A 75 11.25 -8.13 11.53
CA ALA A 75 11.69 -8.15 12.92
C ALA A 75 11.82 -6.69 13.40
N LYS A 76 11.63 -6.43 14.70
CA LYS A 76 12.03 -5.14 15.29
C LYS A 76 13.51 -4.91 14.93
N LYS A 77 13.84 -3.89 14.13
CA LYS A 77 15.19 -3.33 14.20
C LYS A 77 15.26 -2.65 15.57
N SER A 78 15.95 -3.31 16.49
CA SER A 78 16.49 -2.69 17.70
C SER A 78 17.43 -1.58 17.24
N ASN A 79 17.10 -0.35 17.60
CA ASN A 79 18.08 0.70 17.80
C ASN A 79 18.08 1.01 19.29
#